data_AF-A0A1V5QJ68-F1
#
_entry.id   AF-A0A1V5QJ68-F1
#
_cell.length_a   1.000
_cell.length_b   1.000
_cell.length_c   1.000
_cell.angle_alpha   90.00
_cell.angle_beta   90.00
_cell.angle_gamma   90.00
#
_symmetry.space_group_name_H-M   'P 1'
#
loop_
_entity.id
_entity.type
_entity.pdbx_description
1 polymer ?
#
loop_
_entity_poly.entity_id
_entity_poly.type
_entity_poly.pdbx_seq_one_letter_code
_entity_poly.pdbx_strand_id
1 'polypeptide(L)'
;MTVVKEFELRTGITLEIDRYVAMYQRDVNNYIAVRADGTEKVRGGAFRSTHHLKPSVGQMMNRCEIMDIPFDPDQYTLEELSIVCTRDKNSRGFCIDGVETDAETIDVLPVYPLQAQSISTVKKDGGFCKARLCPDYAALASSVSRADIDFGYFQRKIDAE
;
A
#
# COMPACT_ATOMS: atom_id res chain seq x y z
N MET A 1 -20.78 -21.19 25.12
CA MET A 1 -21.99 -21.24 24.27
C MET A 1 -23.23 -20.62 24.93
N THR A 2 -23.24 -20.37 26.23
CA THR A 2 -24.41 -19.84 26.97
C THR A 2 -24.85 -18.45 26.47
N VAL A 3 -23.90 -17.53 26.24
CA VAL A 3 -24.17 -16.17 25.77
C VAL A 3 -24.86 -16.13 24.38
N VAL A 4 -24.47 -17.03 23.48
CA VAL A 4 -25.05 -17.12 22.12
C VAL A 4 -26.53 -17.51 22.22
N LYS A 5 -26.84 -18.58 22.95
CA LYS A 5 -28.22 -19.06 23.12
C LYS A 5 -29.14 -18.03 23.78
N GLU A 6 -28.63 -17.33 24.80
CA GLU A 6 -29.39 -16.25 25.47
C GLU A 6 -29.72 -15.10 24.51
N PHE A 7 -28.77 -14.73 23.64
CA PHE A 7 -28.99 -13.69 22.64
C PHE A 7 -30.03 -14.13 21.60
N GLU A 8 -29.91 -15.35 21.06
CA GLU A 8 -30.84 -15.90 20.07
C GLU A 8 -32.27 -15.99 20.63
N LEU A 9 -32.43 -16.47 21.87
CA LEU A 9 -33.73 -16.54 22.55
C LEU A 9 -34.36 -15.15 22.77
N ARG A 10 -33.55 -14.16 23.15
CA ARG A 10 -34.03 -12.80 23.43
C ARG A 10 -34.41 -12.04 22.15
N THR A 11 -33.69 -12.27 21.05
CA THR A 11 -33.82 -11.47 19.83
C THR A 11 -34.56 -12.17 18.69
N GLY A 12 -34.68 -13.50 18.74
CA GLY A 12 -35.17 -14.32 17.64
C GLY A 12 -34.23 -14.38 16.43
N ILE A 13 -33.01 -13.83 16.54
CA ILE A 13 -32.00 -13.83 15.47
C ILE A 13 -31.05 -15.01 15.71
N THR A 14 -30.90 -15.88 14.71
CA THR A 14 -29.91 -16.97 14.73
C THR A 14 -28.52 -16.42 14.43
N LEU A 15 -27.52 -16.86 15.20
CA LEU A 15 -26.13 -16.45 15.03
C LEU A 15 -25.32 -17.54 14.31
N GLU A 16 -24.43 -17.12 13.40
CA GLU A 16 -23.44 -17.99 12.76
C GLU A 16 -22.10 -17.86 13.48
N ILE A 17 -21.42 -18.99 13.73
CA ILE A 17 -20.10 -19.02 14.39
C ILE A 17 -19.03 -19.26 13.34
N ASP A 18 -18.29 -18.20 13.00
CA ASP A 18 -17.03 -18.32 12.29
C ASP A 18 -15.90 -18.72 13.25
N ARG A 19 -15.05 -19.68 12.84
CA ARG A 19 -13.84 -20.06 13.58
C ARG A 19 -12.59 -19.63 12.83
N TYR A 20 -11.70 -18.95 13.53
CA TYR A 20 -10.40 -18.52 13.04
C TYR A 20 -9.31 -19.09 13.96
N VAL A 21 -8.17 -19.47 13.39
CA VAL A 21 -7.01 -19.99 14.13
C VAL A 21 -6.09 -18.89 14.63
N ALA A 22 -6.09 -17.74 13.94
CA ALA A 22 -5.38 -16.55 14.34
C ALA A 22 -6.15 -15.30 13.89
N MET A 23 -6.00 -14.20 14.64
CA MET A 23 -6.53 -12.90 14.27
C MET A 23 -5.49 -11.84 14.58
N TYR A 24 -5.13 -11.06 13.58
CA TYR A 24 -4.21 -9.94 13.66
C TYR A 24 -5.00 -8.65 13.41
N GLN A 25 -4.88 -7.66 14.30
CA GLN A 25 -5.80 -6.52 14.31
C GLN A 25 -5.08 -5.22 14.64
N ARG A 26 -5.30 -4.19 13.81
CA ARG A 26 -4.92 -2.81 14.11
C ARG A 26 -6.02 -2.08 14.89
N ASP A 27 -7.25 -2.21 14.40
CA ASP A 27 -8.44 -1.64 15.01
C ASP A 27 -9.69 -2.45 14.62
N VAL A 28 -10.87 -2.09 15.13
CA VAL A 28 -12.12 -2.84 14.90
C VAL A 28 -12.55 -2.95 13.42
N ASN A 29 -12.09 -2.04 12.57
CA ASN A 29 -12.40 -1.99 11.13
C ASN A 29 -11.25 -2.51 10.27
N ASN A 30 -10.04 -2.68 10.83
CA ASN A 30 -8.84 -3.12 10.15
C ASN A 30 -8.27 -4.38 10.85
N TYR A 31 -8.54 -5.56 10.27
CA TYR A 31 -8.00 -6.86 10.74
C TYR A 31 -7.76 -7.89 9.63
N ILE A 32 -6.95 -8.90 9.95
CA ILE A 32 -6.71 -10.12 9.16
C ILE A 32 -7.05 -11.32 10.05
N ALA A 33 -8.01 -12.14 9.63
CA ALA A 33 -8.39 -13.36 10.33
C ALA A 33 -8.02 -14.59 9.50
N VAL A 34 -7.24 -15.50 10.07
CA VAL A 34 -6.74 -16.71 9.40
C VAL A 34 -7.64 -17.89 9.77
N ARG A 35 -8.14 -18.62 8.77
CA ARG A 35 -8.95 -19.82 8.94
C ARG A 35 -8.07 -21.07 9.10
N ALA A 36 -8.68 -22.17 9.54
CA ALA A 36 -7.96 -23.43 9.76
C ALA A 36 -7.38 -24.05 8.48
N ASP A 37 -7.91 -23.69 7.32
CA ASP A 37 -7.40 -24.10 5.99
C ASP A 37 -6.27 -23.18 5.48
N GLY A 38 -5.84 -22.19 6.28
CA GLY A 38 -4.84 -21.20 5.90
C GLY A 38 -5.38 -20.02 5.09
N THR A 39 -6.67 -20.02 4.72
CA THR A 39 -7.26 -18.89 3.98
C THR A 39 -7.48 -17.69 4.89
N GLU A 40 -7.34 -16.49 4.31
CA GLU A 40 -7.39 -15.24 5.07
C GLU A 40 -8.66 -14.44 4.76
N LYS A 41 -9.30 -13.94 5.81
CA LYS A 41 -10.33 -12.91 5.74
C LYS A 41 -9.72 -11.57 6.15
N VAL A 42 -9.44 -10.74 5.16
CA VAL A 42 -8.92 -9.38 5.36
C VAL A 42 -10.08 -8.38 5.41
N ARG A 43 -10.13 -7.50 6.40
CA ARG A 43 -11.11 -6.40 6.49
C ARG A 43 -10.40 -5.07 6.66
N GLY A 44 -10.89 -4.03 5.98
CA GLY A 44 -10.43 -2.66 6.14
C GLY A 44 -9.58 -2.16 4.97
N GLY A 45 -9.57 -0.83 4.80
CA GLY A 45 -8.80 -0.15 3.76
C GLY A 45 -7.30 -0.08 4.05
N ALA A 46 -6.86 -0.44 5.27
CA ALA A 46 -5.44 -0.54 5.58
C ALA A 46 -4.73 -1.69 4.83
N PHE A 47 -5.49 -2.67 4.31
CA PHE A 47 -4.95 -3.90 3.71
C PHE A 47 -5.52 -4.22 2.33
N ARG A 48 -6.70 -3.67 2.00
CA ARG A 48 -7.32 -3.86 0.70
C ARG A 48 -7.14 -2.62 -0.14
N SER A 49 -6.83 -2.81 -1.41
CA SER A 49 -6.96 -1.75 -2.38
C SER A 49 -8.43 -1.33 -2.54
N THR A 50 -8.68 -0.03 -2.53
CA THR A 50 -9.94 0.56 -2.96
C THR A 50 -9.90 0.81 -4.47
N HIS A 51 -10.94 0.37 -5.19
CA HIS A 51 -11.19 0.69 -6.62
C HIS A 51 -10.22 0.09 -7.65
N HIS A 52 -10.14 -1.24 -7.77
CA HIS A 52 -9.37 -1.95 -8.82
C HIS A 52 -7.86 -1.62 -8.91
N LEU A 53 -7.34 -0.80 -8.00
CA LEU A 53 -5.93 -0.51 -7.89
C LEU A 53 -5.22 -1.68 -7.19
N LYS A 54 -3.90 -1.75 -7.24
CA LYS A 54 -3.13 -2.74 -6.49
C LYS A 54 -3.01 -2.31 -5.04
N PRO A 55 -2.86 -3.25 -4.07
CA PRO A 55 -2.50 -2.85 -2.72
C PRO A 55 -1.22 -2.02 -2.79
N SER A 56 -1.21 -0.84 -2.17
CA SER A 56 0.00 -0.03 -2.15
C SER A 56 1.07 -0.72 -1.29
N VAL A 57 2.34 -0.43 -1.55
CA VAL A 57 3.45 -0.93 -0.72
C VAL A 57 3.20 -0.67 0.76
N GLY A 58 2.67 0.50 1.13
CA GLY A 58 2.33 0.80 2.52
C GLY A 58 1.29 -0.17 3.11
N GLN A 59 0.32 -0.63 2.32
CA GLN A 59 -0.65 -1.64 2.77
C GLN A 59 0.00 -3.02 2.95
N MET A 60 0.97 -3.38 2.11
CA MET A 60 1.75 -4.61 2.24
C MET A 60 2.65 -4.58 3.48
N MET A 61 3.33 -3.46 3.73
CA MET A 61 4.16 -3.27 4.93
C MET A 61 3.32 -3.34 6.20
N ASN A 62 2.19 -2.63 6.26
CA ASN A 62 1.25 -2.70 7.39
C ASN A 62 0.80 -4.13 7.67
N ARG A 63 0.55 -4.93 6.62
CA ARG A 63 0.19 -6.33 6.77
C ARG A 63 1.33 -7.13 7.40
N CYS A 64 2.56 -6.94 6.92
CA CYS A 64 3.73 -7.67 7.42
C CYS A 64 3.98 -7.38 8.91
N GLU A 65 3.96 -6.09 9.28
CA GLU A 65 4.10 -5.63 10.66
C GLU A 65 3.06 -6.27 11.60
N ILE A 66 1.78 -6.21 11.22
CA ILE A 66 0.67 -6.72 12.06
C ILE A 66 0.70 -8.25 12.20
N MET A 67 1.21 -8.94 11.19
CA MET A 67 1.36 -10.40 11.20
C MET A 67 2.68 -10.86 11.83
N ASP A 68 3.54 -9.94 12.27
CA ASP A 68 4.89 -10.22 12.77
C ASP A 68 5.71 -11.06 11.77
N ILE A 69 5.58 -10.75 10.48
CA ILE A 69 6.36 -11.37 9.41
C ILE A 69 7.31 -10.33 8.80
N PRO A 70 8.56 -10.69 8.48
CA PRO A 70 9.45 -9.80 7.76
C PRO A 70 8.88 -9.41 6.40
N PHE A 71 8.94 -8.12 6.05
CA PHE A 71 8.64 -7.68 4.70
C PHE A 71 9.78 -8.09 3.76
N ASP A 72 9.49 -8.98 2.82
CA ASP A 72 10.43 -9.43 1.80
C ASP A 72 10.02 -8.89 0.43
N PRO A 73 10.65 -7.82 -0.08
CA PRO A 73 10.30 -7.25 -1.38
C PRO A 73 10.62 -8.20 -2.56
N ASP A 74 11.39 -9.26 -2.35
CA ASP A 74 11.67 -10.27 -3.38
C ASP A 74 10.48 -11.16 -3.73
N GLN A 75 9.46 -11.20 -2.86
CA GLN A 75 8.25 -11.98 -3.09
C GLN A 75 7.20 -11.27 -3.92
N TYR A 76 7.41 -9.98 -4.23
CA TYR A 76 6.42 -9.13 -4.90
C TYR A 76 6.88 -8.75 -6.31
N THR A 77 5.89 -8.60 -7.20
CA THR A 77 6.10 -8.06 -8.54
C THR A 77 6.47 -6.58 -8.50
N LEU A 78 7.12 -6.07 -9.54
CA LEU A 78 7.43 -4.64 -9.66
C LEU A 78 6.19 -3.76 -9.58
N GLU A 79 5.08 -4.30 -10.10
CA GLU A 79 3.81 -3.62 -10.14
C GLU A 79 3.19 -3.47 -8.75
N GLU A 80 3.32 -4.50 -7.89
CA GLU A 80 2.92 -4.48 -6.49
C GLU A 80 3.86 -3.62 -5.62
N LEU A 81 5.12 -3.52 -6.00
CA LEU A 81 6.11 -2.66 -5.35
C LEU A 81 6.00 -1.17 -5.76
N SER A 82 5.19 -0.86 -6.77
CA SER A 82 5.06 0.51 -7.25
C SER A 82 4.35 1.39 -6.23
N ILE A 83 4.87 2.61 -6.07
CA ILE A 83 4.29 3.66 -5.23
C ILE A 83 3.49 4.58 -6.13
N VAL A 84 2.18 4.60 -5.92
CA VAL A 84 1.28 5.52 -6.62
C VAL A 84 1.50 6.93 -6.06
N CYS A 85 2.17 7.77 -6.84
CA CYS A 85 2.32 9.20 -6.56
C CYS A 85 1.13 9.94 -7.14
N THR A 86 0.50 10.79 -6.33
CA THR A 86 -0.67 11.58 -6.74
C THR A 86 -0.31 13.05 -6.76
N ARG A 87 -0.76 13.77 -7.80
CA ARG A 87 -0.63 15.23 -7.84
C ARG A 87 -1.49 15.85 -6.75
N ASP A 88 -1.05 16.97 -6.20
CA ASP A 88 -1.91 17.73 -5.29
C ASP A 88 -2.95 18.57 -6.06
N LYS A 89 -3.95 19.11 -5.34
CA LYS A 89 -5.05 19.89 -5.92
C LYS A 89 -4.64 21.18 -6.63
N ASN A 90 -3.48 21.74 -6.27
CA ASN A 90 -2.90 22.95 -6.84
C ASN A 90 -1.97 22.64 -8.02
N SER A 91 -1.67 21.36 -8.24
CA SER A 91 -0.89 20.86 -9.37
C SER A 91 -1.80 20.43 -10.52
N ARG A 92 -1.36 20.71 -11.74
CA ARG A 92 -2.03 20.25 -12.97
C ARG A 92 -1.54 18.88 -13.42
N GLY A 93 -0.33 18.50 -13.03
CA GLY A 93 0.29 17.24 -13.46
C GLY A 93 1.70 17.06 -12.92
N PHE A 94 2.54 16.35 -13.68
CA PHE A 94 3.92 16.01 -13.36
C PHE A 94 4.88 16.48 -14.44
N CYS A 95 6.13 16.70 -14.06
CA CYS A 95 7.28 16.91 -14.95
C CYS A 95 8.33 15.84 -14.61
N ILE A 96 8.67 15.02 -15.61
CA ILE A 96 9.56 13.87 -15.49
C ILE A 96 10.67 14.07 -16.52
N ASP A 97 11.90 14.27 -16.05
CA ASP A 97 13.07 14.58 -16.90
C ASP A 97 12.82 15.74 -17.88
N GLY A 98 12.07 16.76 -17.43
CA GLY A 98 11.74 17.94 -18.23
C GLY A 98 10.51 17.77 -19.14
N VAL A 99 9.92 16.58 -19.20
CA VAL A 99 8.70 16.30 -19.98
C VAL A 99 7.48 16.37 -19.07
N GLU A 100 6.53 17.24 -19.43
CA GLU A 100 5.30 17.43 -18.66
C GLU A 100 4.17 16.48 -19.09
N THR A 101 3.33 16.12 -18.13
CA THR A 101 2.10 15.34 -18.33
C THR A 101 1.02 15.84 -17.37
N ASP A 102 -0.23 15.91 -17.83
CA ASP A 102 -1.38 16.30 -17.00
C ASP A 102 -2.00 15.10 -16.23
N ALA A 103 -1.24 14.00 -16.10
CA ALA A 103 -1.66 12.82 -15.37
C ALA A 103 -2.00 13.14 -13.91
N GLU A 104 -3.05 12.50 -13.38
CA GLU A 104 -3.44 12.64 -11.98
C GLU A 104 -2.54 11.82 -11.05
N THR A 105 -2.12 10.65 -11.52
CA THR A 105 -1.25 9.72 -10.81
C THR A 105 -0.14 9.22 -11.72
N ILE A 106 0.99 8.88 -11.11
CA ILE A 106 2.09 8.13 -11.73
C ILE A 106 2.54 7.03 -10.78
N ASP A 107 2.98 5.91 -11.33
CA ASP A 107 3.55 4.81 -10.56
C ASP A 107 5.07 4.89 -10.61
N VAL A 108 5.71 4.93 -9.44
CA VAL A 108 7.17 5.03 -9.33
C VAL A 108 7.74 3.93 -8.46
N LEU A 109 9.01 3.61 -8.68
CA LEU A 109 9.78 2.71 -7.83
C LEU A 109 10.98 3.46 -7.23
N PRO A 110 11.36 3.17 -5.97
CA PRO A 110 12.62 3.64 -5.43
C PRO A 110 13.77 2.95 -6.18
N VAL A 111 14.73 3.75 -6.62
CA VAL A 111 15.89 3.26 -7.38
C VAL A 111 17.17 3.78 -6.77
N TYR A 112 18.29 3.16 -7.11
CA TYR A 112 19.60 3.72 -6.75
C TYR A 112 19.77 5.13 -7.34
N PRO A 113 20.52 6.05 -6.69
CA PRO A 113 20.60 7.45 -7.11
C PRO A 113 21.03 7.69 -8.56
N LEU A 114 21.84 6.79 -9.14
CA LEU A 114 22.32 6.91 -10.51
C LEU A 114 21.23 6.61 -11.56
N GLN A 115 20.14 5.98 -11.15
CA GLN A 115 19.00 5.60 -11.98
C GLN A 115 17.78 6.49 -11.73
N ALA A 116 17.89 7.45 -10.80
CA ALA A 116 16.80 8.34 -10.45
C ALA A 116 16.45 9.29 -11.60
N GLN A 117 15.15 9.48 -11.83
CA GLN A 117 14.61 10.49 -12.73
C GLN A 117 14.28 11.77 -11.96
N SER A 118 14.35 12.90 -12.64
CA SER A 118 13.92 14.19 -12.08
C SER A 118 12.39 14.27 -12.11
N ILE A 119 11.74 13.89 -11.01
CA ILE A 119 10.28 13.86 -10.89
C ILE A 119 9.78 14.99 -9.99
N SER A 120 8.89 15.82 -10.52
CA SER A 120 8.22 16.90 -9.80
C SER A 120 6.76 17.03 -10.22
N THR A 121 5.92 17.66 -9.41
CA THR A 121 4.60 18.11 -9.83
C THR A 121 4.69 19.50 -10.42
N VAL A 122 3.90 19.74 -11.48
CA VAL A 122 3.76 21.06 -12.10
C VAL A 122 2.54 21.76 -11.53
N LYS A 123 2.78 22.90 -10.89
CA LYS A 123 1.73 23.76 -10.34
C LYS A 123 0.94 24.42 -11.47
N LYS A 124 -0.32 24.77 -11.18
CA LYS A 124 -1.18 25.50 -12.12
C LYS A 124 -0.65 26.89 -12.48
N ASP A 125 0.21 27.47 -11.64
CA ASP A 125 0.86 28.76 -11.85
C ASP A 125 2.22 28.66 -12.59
N GLY A 126 2.64 27.46 -12.99
CA GLY A 126 3.89 27.21 -13.72
C GLY A 126 5.11 26.90 -12.85
N GLY A 127 4.97 26.87 -11.52
CA GLY A 127 6.05 26.41 -10.63
C GLY A 127 6.17 24.89 -10.51
N PHE A 128 7.26 24.41 -9.92
CA PHE A 128 7.46 22.99 -9.60
C PHE A 128 7.49 22.74 -8.10
N CYS A 129 7.05 21.56 -7.67
CA CYS A 129 7.28 21.07 -6.30
C CYS A 129 7.48 19.56 -6.27
N LYS A 130 7.98 19.04 -5.14
CA LYS A 130 8.15 17.59 -4.98
C LYS A 130 6.80 16.89 -5.00
N ALA A 131 6.69 15.82 -5.79
CA ALA A 131 5.50 14.99 -5.85
C ALA A 131 5.23 14.32 -4.49
N ARG A 132 3.95 14.27 -4.08
CA ARG A 132 3.54 13.66 -2.81
C ARG A 132 3.79 12.15 -2.86
N LEU A 133 4.34 11.59 -1.78
CA LEU A 133 4.69 10.17 -1.63
C LEU A 133 5.81 9.68 -2.57
N CYS A 134 6.38 10.55 -3.41
CA CYS A 134 7.49 10.20 -4.28
C CYS A 134 8.77 10.02 -3.44
N PRO A 135 9.47 8.88 -3.58
CA PRO A 135 10.80 8.69 -3.00
C PRO A 135 11.78 9.77 -3.47
N ASP A 136 12.85 9.99 -2.71
CA ASP A 136 13.92 10.95 -3.08
C ASP A 136 14.67 10.52 -4.34
N TYR A 137 14.89 9.21 -4.48
CA TYR A 137 15.46 8.59 -5.67
C TYR A 137 14.40 7.68 -6.27
N ALA A 138 13.74 8.14 -7.32
CA ALA A 138 12.62 7.44 -7.93
C ALA A 138 12.71 7.49 -9.45
N ALA A 139 12.14 6.48 -10.10
CA ALA A 139 11.92 6.43 -11.54
C ALA A 139 10.54 5.83 -11.82
N LEU A 140 10.00 6.08 -13.01
CA LEU A 140 8.71 5.50 -13.41
C LEU A 140 8.80 3.98 -13.41
N ALA A 141 7.78 3.31 -12.86
CA ALA A 141 7.76 1.86 -12.79
C ALA A 141 7.86 1.19 -14.18
N SER A 142 7.40 1.88 -15.23
CA SER A 142 7.45 1.41 -16.62
C SER A 142 8.84 1.46 -17.26
N SER A 143 9.79 2.21 -16.70
CA SER A 143 11.16 2.36 -17.22
C SER A 143 12.22 1.63 -16.41
N VAL A 144 11.84 1.00 -15.29
CA VAL A 144 12.77 0.44 -14.30
C VAL A 144 12.92 -1.06 -14.49
N SER A 145 14.18 -1.52 -14.48
CA SER A 145 14.49 -2.94 -14.32
C SER A 145 14.59 -3.30 -12.84
N ARG A 146 14.31 -4.57 -12.49
CA ARG A 146 14.41 -5.02 -11.08
C ARG A 146 15.81 -4.78 -10.48
N ALA A 147 16.85 -4.87 -11.30
CA ALA A 147 18.24 -4.70 -10.85
C ALA A 147 18.55 -3.27 -10.38
N ASP A 148 17.76 -2.28 -10.80
CA ASP A 148 17.97 -0.86 -10.49
C ASP A 148 17.26 -0.41 -9.21
N ILE A 149 16.43 -1.28 -8.62
CA ILE A 149 15.59 -0.96 -7.46
C ILE A 149 16.45 -0.91 -6.19
N ASP A 150 16.27 0.16 -5.40
CA ASP A 150 16.81 0.23 -4.04
C ASP A 150 15.85 -0.49 -3.09
N PHE A 151 16.02 -1.80 -2.92
CA PHE A 151 15.25 -2.58 -1.95
C PHE A 151 15.48 -2.13 -0.51
N GLY A 152 16.63 -1.52 -0.21
CA GLY A 152 16.93 -0.95 1.09
C GLY A 152 16.01 0.23 1.44
N TYR A 153 15.43 0.92 0.46
CA TYR A 153 14.43 1.95 0.71
C TYR A 153 13.23 1.41 1.50
N PHE A 154 12.72 0.24 1.09
CA PHE A 154 11.56 -0.36 1.74
C PHE A 154 11.88 -0.83 3.16
N GLN A 155 13.06 -1.41 3.38
CA GLN A 155 13.50 -1.83 4.71
C GLN A 155 13.64 -0.63 5.66
N ARG A 156 14.31 0.45 5.22
CA ARG A 156 14.50 1.67 6.05
C ARG A 156 13.19 2.35 6.43
N LYS A 157 12.13 2.20 5.64
CA LYS A 157 10.81 2.78 5.95
C LYS A 157 10.10 2.04 7.08
N ILE A 158 10.40 0.77 7.31
CA ILE A 158 9.92 0.02 8.47
C ILE A 158 10.60 0.53 9.73
N ASP A 159 11.92 0.74 9.68
CA ASP A 159 12.72 1.10 10.85
C ASP A 159 12.55 2.57 11.32
N ALA A 160 11.88 3.41 10.54
CA ALA A 160 11.77 4.85 10.76
C ALA A 160 10.47 5.28 11.48
N GLU A 161 9.57 4.34 11.79
CA GLU A 161 8.32 4.55 12.55
C GLU A 161 8.36 3.81 13.90
#